data_AF-Q5TQD0-F1
#
_entry.id   AF-Q5TQD0-F1
#
_cell.length_a   1.000
_cell.length_b   1.000
_cell.length_c   1.000
_cell.angle_alpha   90.00
_cell.angle_beta   90.00
_cell.angle_gamma   90.00
#
_symmetry.space_group_name_H-M   'P 1'
#
loop_
_entity.id
_entity.type
_entity.pdbx_description
1 polymer ?
#
loop_
_entity_poly.entity_id
_entity_poly.type
_entity_poly.pdbx_seq_one_letter_code
_entity_poly.pdbx_strand_id
1 'polypeptide(L)'
;MAATGGTVHGRLLLSALCVILTLGGSSSEPDGELAADRPKTAYLGCHKRLFTYRVSQTDSKGRECWDHVSVLSCWGRCDSNEISDWRFPYKRSHHPVCVHAGRTKAVALLRHCHPDADPAARQYEYMEPKSCNCQTCSSTDTSCEGPKQLNTEAVTKIFQIDEEDADPEYP
;
A
#
# COMPACT_ATOMS: atom_id res chain seq x y z
N MET A 1 -62.52 -38.46 -18.72
CA MET A 1 -63.62 -38.13 -19.66
C MET A 1 -63.62 -36.63 -19.83
N ALA A 2 -62.99 -36.15 -20.90
CA ALA A 2 -63.65 -35.61 -22.11
C ALA A 2 -64.22 -34.20 -21.84
N ALA A 3 -63.51 -33.15 -22.30
CA ALA A 3 -63.81 -32.33 -23.49
C ALA A 3 -64.87 -31.24 -23.16
N THR A 4 -64.66 -29.94 -23.38
CA THR A 4 -64.61 -29.14 -24.63
C THR A 4 -64.39 -27.66 -24.18
N GLY A 5 -63.81 -26.67 -24.87
CA GLY A 5 -63.66 -26.39 -26.30
C GLY A 5 -64.44 -25.12 -26.71
N GLY A 6 -63.73 -24.03 -27.09
CA GLY A 6 -64.23 -22.89 -27.92
C GLY A 6 -64.87 -21.70 -27.20
N THR A 7 -64.88 -20.44 -27.66
CA THR A 7 -64.43 -19.81 -28.93
C THR A 7 -64.41 -18.28 -28.75
N VAL A 8 -63.55 -17.65 -29.53
CA VAL A 8 -63.20 -16.24 -29.77
C VAL A 8 -64.39 -15.31 -30.11
N HIS A 9 -64.31 -14.03 -29.72
CA HIS A 9 -64.84 -12.91 -30.50
C HIS A 9 -63.93 -11.69 -30.39
N GLY A 10 -63.28 -11.34 -31.50
CA GLY A 10 -62.68 -10.03 -31.70
C GLY A 10 -63.72 -9.04 -32.23
N ARG A 11 -63.60 -7.77 -31.84
CA ARG A 11 -64.04 -6.63 -32.66
C ARG A 11 -63.04 -5.49 -32.55
N LEU A 12 -62.75 -5.00 -33.74
CA LEU A 12 -61.78 -3.99 -34.12
C LEU A 12 -62.55 -2.66 -34.25
N LEU A 13 -61.89 -1.54 -33.91
CA LEU A 13 -61.85 -0.26 -34.65
C LEU A 13 -62.22 1.07 -33.93
N LEU A 14 -61.29 2.03 -34.14
CA LEU A 14 -61.45 3.48 -34.42
C LEU A 14 -61.47 4.48 -33.25
N SER A 15 -60.24 4.90 -32.91
CA SER A 15 -59.73 6.29 -32.85
C SER A 15 -60.72 7.45 -32.60
N ALA A 16 -60.55 8.09 -31.45
CA ALA A 16 -60.80 9.52 -31.28
C ALA A 16 -59.48 10.22 -30.94
N LEU A 17 -59.08 11.17 -31.79
CA LEU A 17 -57.95 12.05 -31.54
C LEU A 17 -58.22 12.93 -30.31
N CYS A 18 -57.30 12.94 -29.35
CA CYS A 18 -57.19 14.01 -28.38
C CYS A 18 -55.78 14.59 -28.50
N VAL A 19 -55.68 15.68 -29.25
CA VAL A 19 -54.51 16.55 -29.30
C VAL A 19 -54.48 17.32 -27.98
N ILE A 20 -53.56 16.98 -27.09
CA ILE A 20 -53.21 17.83 -25.95
C ILE A 20 -51.70 18.04 -25.97
N LEU A 21 -51.31 19.22 -26.43
CA LEU A 21 -49.97 19.78 -26.30
C LEU A 21 -49.62 19.91 -24.81
N THR A 22 -48.67 19.09 -24.35
CA THR A 22 -47.83 19.46 -23.20
C THR A 22 -46.37 19.27 -23.61
N LEU A 23 -45.65 20.39 -23.63
CA LEU A 23 -44.20 20.43 -23.73
C LEU A 23 -43.65 19.83 -22.43
N GLY A 24 -43.28 18.55 -22.49
CA GLY A 24 -42.50 17.85 -21.49
C GLY A 24 -41.47 17.01 -22.22
N GLY A 25 -40.27 17.58 -22.42
CA GLY A 25 -39.16 16.87 -23.04
C GLY A 25 -38.87 15.59 -22.27
N SER A 26 -39.07 14.46 -22.94
CA SER A 26 -38.57 13.15 -22.54
C SER A 26 -37.06 13.15 -22.72
N SER A 27 -36.32 13.58 -21.71
CA SER A 27 -34.91 13.25 -21.58
C SER A 27 -34.83 11.89 -20.88
N SER A 28 -35.00 10.82 -21.64
CA SER A 28 -34.43 9.53 -21.24
C SER A 28 -32.91 9.71 -21.27
N GLU A 29 -32.33 10.01 -20.12
CA GLU A 29 -30.88 10.09 -19.99
C GLU A 29 -30.31 8.71 -20.32
N PRO A 30 -29.41 8.62 -21.31
CA PRO A 30 -28.80 7.36 -21.70
C PRO A 30 -27.94 6.85 -20.55
N ASP A 31 -28.00 5.54 -20.39
CA ASP A 31 -27.09 4.64 -19.69
C ASP A 31 -25.97 5.36 -18.93
N GLY A 32 -26.11 5.35 -17.60
CA GLY A 32 -24.99 5.57 -16.69
C GLY A 32 -23.90 4.60 -17.08
N GLU A 33 -22.98 5.11 -17.88
CA GLU A 33 -21.73 4.49 -18.26
C GLU A 33 -21.19 3.85 -17.00
N LEU A 34 -21.10 2.52 -17.03
CA LEU A 34 -20.33 1.74 -16.09
C LEU A 34 -18.93 2.35 -16.18
N ALA A 35 -18.66 3.33 -15.32
CA ALA A 35 -17.38 3.95 -15.17
C ALA A 35 -16.45 2.76 -15.05
N ALA A 36 -15.67 2.54 -16.11
CA ALA A 36 -14.74 1.45 -16.20
C ALA A 36 -14.08 1.35 -14.84
N ASP A 37 -14.09 0.13 -14.28
CA ASP A 37 -13.34 -0.25 -13.11
C ASP A 37 -11.88 0.10 -13.36
N ARG A 38 -11.57 1.38 -13.22
CA ARG A 38 -10.25 1.89 -13.05
C ARG A 38 -9.92 1.32 -11.70
N PRO A 39 -8.99 0.37 -11.58
CA PRO A 39 -8.56 -0.07 -10.26
C PRO A 39 -8.10 1.21 -9.57
N LYS A 40 -8.95 1.69 -8.64
CA LYS A 40 -8.64 2.80 -7.76
C LYS A 40 -7.43 2.28 -7.03
N THR A 41 -6.23 2.69 -7.47
CA THR A 41 -4.91 2.43 -6.90
C THR A 41 -5.03 1.47 -5.74
N ALA A 42 -4.91 0.16 -6.01
CA ALA A 42 -5.12 -0.88 -5.01
C ALA A 42 -4.52 -0.37 -3.70
N TYR A 43 -5.37 -0.15 -2.69
CA TYR A 43 -4.94 0.41 -1.42
C TYR A 43 -3.70 -0.39 -1.02
N LEU A 44 -2.53 0.27 -1.03
CA LEU A 44 -1.26 -0.39 -0.74
C LEU A 44 -1.29 -0.72 0.75
N GLY A 45 -1.98 -1.81 1.08
CA GLY A 45 -2.07 -2.37 2.41
C GLY A 45 -0.68 -2.73 2.91
N CYS A 46 -0.56 -3.16 4.14
CA CYS A 46 0.73 -3.55 4.68
C CYS A 46 1.35 -4.72 3.87
N HIS A 47 2.50 -4.49 3.25
CA HIS A 47 3.21 -5.47 2.41
C HIS A 47 4.73 -5.33 2.54
N LYS A 48 5.47 -6.28 1.97
CA LYS A 48 6.94 -6.21 1.91
C LYS A 48 7.38 -5.28 0.80
N ARG A 49 8.38 -4.45 1.07
CA ARG A 49 9.05 -3.59 0.11
C ARG A 49 10.56 -3.65 0.32
N LEU A 50 11.30 -3.59 -0.77
CA LEU A 50 12.76 -3.52 -0.73
C LEU A 50 13.19 -2.07 -0.46
N PHE A 51 14.11 -1.87 0.47
CA PHE A 51 14.75 -0.59 0.75
C PHE A 51 16.25 -0.74 0.64
N THR A 52 16.91 0.21 0.00
CA THR A 52 18.37 0.24 -0.11
C THR A 52 18.90 1.40 0.71
N TYR A 53 19.90 1.15 1.55
CA TYR A 53 20.54 2.19 2.34
C TYR A 53 22.02 1.89 2.56
N ARG A 54 22.81 2.93 2.81
CA ARG A 54 24.23 2.80 3.11
C ARG A 54 24.42 2.30 4.53
N VAL A 55 25.17 1.21 4.67
CA VAL A 55 25.61 0.64 5.95
C VAL A 55 27.10 0.86 6.09
N SER A 56 27.54 1.15 7.31
CA SER A 56 28.95 1.17 7.70
C SER A 56 29.13 0.39 9.00
N GLN A 57 30.17 -0.45 9.05
CA GLN A 57 30.61 -1.17 10.24
C GLN A 57 32.10 -0.94 10.46
N THR A 58 32.47 -0.79 11.73
CA THR A 58 33.86 -0.53 12.12
C THR A 58 34.35 -1.67 13.01
N ASP A 59 35.57 -2.15 12.76
CA ASP A 59 36.19 -3.16 13.59
C ASP A 59 36.73 -2.60 14.92
N SER A 60 37.24 -3.47 15.79
CA SER A 60 37.80 -3.08 17.09
C SER A 60 39.03 -2.16 16.99
N LYS A 61 39.61 -2.00 15.81
CA LYS A 61 40.78 -1.15 15.54
C LYS A 61 40.41 0.12 14.77
N GLY A 62 39.12 0.41 14.61
CA GLY A 62 38.66 1.63 13.93
C GLY A 62 38.66 1.55 12.40
N ARG A 63 38.87 0.36 11.81
CA ARG A 63 38.88 0.19 10.34
C ARG A 63 37.47 -0.09 9.84
N GLU A 64 37.08 0.63 8.80
CA GLU A 64 35.71 0.66 8.30
C GLU A 64 35.50 -0.30 7.12
N CYS A 65 34.30 -0.88 7.08
CA CYS A 65 33.68 -1.54 5.95
C CYS A 65 32.33 -0.89 5.67
N TRP A 66 32.01 -0.61 4.41
CA TRP A 66 30.71 -0.02 4.03
C TRP A 66 30.19 -0.58 2.70
N ASP A 67 28.87 -0.51 2.52
CA ASP A 67 28.21 -0.83 1.25
C ASP A 67 26.77 -0.27 1.23
N HIS A 68 26.13 -0.30 0.07
CA HIS A 68 24.68 -0.15 -0.04
C HIS A 68 24.03 -1.53 0.06
N VAL A 69 23.18 -1.71 1.07
CA VAL A 69 22.51 -2.98 1.34
C VAL A 69 21.02 -2.83 1.04
N SER A 70 20.48 -3.76 0.25
CA SER A 70 19.04 -3.87 -0.01
C SER A 70 18.42 -4.85 0.98
N VAL A 71 17.40 -4.38 1.71
CA VAL A 71 16.73 -5.11 2.80
C VAL A 71 15.23 -5.12 2.55
N LEU A 72 14.58 -6.27 2.69
CA LEU A 72 13.12 -6.32 2.72
C LEU A 72 12.61 -5.77 4.07
N SER A 73 11.63 -4.87 4.01
CA SER A 73 10.97 -4.30 5.19
C SER A 73 9.47 -4.18 4.95
N CYS A 74 8.70 -3.87 5.99
CA CYS A 74 7.25 -3.66 5.87
C CYS A 74 6.91 -2.20 5.57
N TRP A 75 6.01 -2.02 4.60
CA TRP A 75 5.53 -0.71 4.18
C TRP A 75 4.07 -0.81 3.72
N GLY A 76 3.31 0.25 3.94
CA GLY A 76 1.92 0.33 3.50
C GLY A 76 1.02 1.05 4.49
N ARG A 77 -0.29 0.91 4.28
CA ARG A 77 -1.34 1.55 5.07
C ARG A 77 -2.08 0.51 5.92
N CYS A 78 -2.56 0.97 7.08
CA CYS A 78 -3.40 0.20 7.99
C CYS A 78 -4.63 1.03 8.34
N ASP A 79 -5.78 0.37 8.39
CA ASP A 79 -7.04 1.01 8.77
C ASP A 79 -7.04 1.27 10.28
N SER A 80 -7.41 2.48 10.66
CA SER A 80 -7.47 2.91 12.04
C SER A 80 -8.80 3.60 12.32
N ASN A 81 -9.24 3.55 13.57
CA ASN A 81 -10.51 4.14 13.97
C ASN A 81 -10.44 4.69 15.39
N GLU A 82 -11.27 5.71 15.63
CA GLU A 82 -11.50 6.29 16.94
C GLU A 82 -13.01 6.30 17.17
N ILE A 83 -13.44 5.75 18.30
CA ILE A 83 -14.83 5.78 18.76
C ILE A 83 -14.88 6.75 19.94
N SER A 84 -15.61 7.85 19.79
CA SER A 84 -15.84 8.80 20.86
C SER A 84 -16.71 8.16 21.95
N ASP A 85 -16.39 8.46 23.21
CA ASP A 85 -17.31 8.22 24.32
C ASP A 85 -18.26 9.42 24.47
N TRP A 86 -19.44 9.20 25.05
CA TRP A 86 -20.41 10.29 25.33
C TRP A 86 -19.90 11.26 26.39
N ARG A 87 -18.96 10.80 27.23
CA ARG A 87 -18.31 11.62 28.24
C ARG A 87 -16.92 12.03 27.76
N PHE A 88 -16.77 13.32 27.45
CA PHE A 88 -15.46 13.92 27.23
C PHE A 88 -14.57 13.76 28.47
N PRO A 89 -13.27 13.42 28.36
CA PRO A 89 -12.42 13.29 27.16
C PRO A 89 -12.19 11.84 26.70
N TYR A 90 -13.05 10.89 27.09
CA TYR A 90 -12.77 9.48 26.86
C TYR A 90 -13.02 9.08 25.41
N LYS A 91 -12.16 8.20 24.90
CA LYS A 91 -12.23 7.66 23.55
C LYS A 91 -11.63 6.27 23.51
N ARG A 92 -12.11 5.45 22.59
CA ARG A 92 -11.51 4.16 22.25
C ARG A 92 -10.82 4.29 20.90
N SER A 93 -9.50 4.30 20.92
CA SER A 93 -8.64 4.46 19.76
C SER A 93 -8.02 3.12 19.38
N HIS A 94 -8.17 2.71 18.12
CA HIS A 94 -7.52 1.54 17.53
C HIS A 94 -6.67 2.00 16.35
N HIS A 95 -5.35 2.03 16.56
CA HIS A 95 -4.37 2.50 15.59
C HIS A 95 -3.30 1.42 15.37
N PRO A 96 -3.59 0.37 14.58
CA PRO A 96 -2.58 -0.60 14.18
C PRO A 96 -1.56 0.05 13.24
N VAL A 97 -0.34 -0.45 13.27
CA VAL A 97 0.75 -0.01 12.39
C VAL A 97 1.24 -1.17 11.53
N CYS A 98 1.80 -0.86 10.36
CA CYS A 98 2.37 -1.86 9.46
C CYS A 98 3.75 -2.27 9.97
N VAL A 99 3.87 -3.48 10.52
CA VAL A 99 5.10 -3.97 11.13
C VAL A 99 5.39 -5.41 10.74
N HIS A 100 6.59 -5.89 11.07
CA HIS A 100 7.03 -7.25 10.80
C HIS A 100 6.16 -8.25 11.57
N ALA A 101 5.48 -9.13 10.84
CA ALA A 101 4.84 -10.32 11.38
C ALA A 101 5.82 -11.49 11.27
N GLY A 102 6.63 -11.65 12.33
CA GLY A 102 7.74 -12.58 12.36
C GLY A 102 8.97 -12.07 11.60
N ARG A 103 10.15 -12.54 12.02
CA ARG A 103 11.43 -12.08 11.49
C ARG A 103 12.36 -13.25 11.17
N THR A 104 13.23 -13.06 10.19
CA THR A 104 14.29 -14.00 9.81
C THR A 104 15.61 -13.25 9.78
N LYS A 105 16.68 -13.88 10.27
CA LYS A 105 18.04 -13.33 10.20
C LYS A 105 18.54 -13.38 8.76
N ALA A 106 19.20 -12.32 8.33
CA ALA A 106 19.88 -12.21 7.05
C ALA A 106 21.27 -11.59 7.26
N VAL A 107 22.18 -11.86 6.32
CA VAL A 107 23.55 -11.36 6.35
C VAL A 107 23.90 -10.76 4.99
N ALA A 108 24.40 -9.53 4.99
CA ALA A 108 24.98 -8.89 3.81
C ALA A 108 26.50 -8.85 3.92
N LEU A 109 27.19 -9.05 2.80
CA LEU A 109 28.64 -8.92 2.73
C LEU A 109 29.01 -7.52 2.24
N LEU A 110 29.70 -6.76 3.08
CA LEU A 110 30.19 -5.42 2.74
C LEU A 110 31.43 -5.53 1.85
N ARG A 111 31.38 -4.95 0.66
CA ARG A 111 32.44 -5.06 -0.35
C ARG A 111 33.53 -4.02 -0.19
N HIS A 112 33.23 -2.83 0.32
CA HIS A 112 34.19 -1.73 0.44
C HIS A 112 34.78 -1.70 1.85
N CYS A 113 35.91 -2.39 2.03
CA CYS A 113 36.58 -2.51 3.30
C CYS A 113 38.01 -2.00 3.25
N HIS A 114 38.51 -1.51 4.38
CA HIS A 114 39.94 -1.33 4.57
C HIS A 114 40.68 -2.67 4.33
N PRO A 115 41.86 -2.69 3.67
CA PRO A 115 42.57 -3.93 3.31
C PRO A 115 42.80 -4.88 4.49
N ASP A 116 43.12 -4.32 5.66
CA ASP A 116 43.39 -5.11 6.88
C ASP A 116 42.17 -5.29 7.81
N ALA A 117 40.96 -4.87 7.40
CA ALA A 117 39.76 -4.98 8.24
C ALA A 117 39.50 -6.42 8.69
N ASP A 118 38.98 -6.57 9.91
CA ASP A 118 38.58 -7.89 10.43
C ASP A 118 37.48 -8.51 9.54
N PRO A 119 37.55 -9.81 9.18
CA PRO A 119 36.47 -10.52 8.49
C PRO A 119 35.08 -10.34 9.11
N ALA A 120 34.98 -10.16 10.43
CA ALA A 120 33.71 -9.91 11.11
C ALA A 120 33.08 -8.56 10.71
N ALA A 121 33.87 -7.51 10.48
CA ALA A 121 33.35 -6.21 10.05
C ALA A 121 32.76 -6.24 8.63
N ARG A 122 33.11 -7.27 7.84
CA ARG A 122 32.57 -7.49 6.49
C ARG A 122 31.16 -8.08 6.49
N GLN A 123 30.70 -8.66 7.59
CA GLN A 123 29.41 -9.33 7.68
C GLN A 123 28.42 -8.44 8.44
N TYR A 124 27.42 -7.92 7.74
CA TYR A 124 26.36 -7.13 8.34
C TYR A 124 25.13 -7.99 8.58
N GLU A 125 24.85 -8.30 9.84
CA GLU A 125 23.66 -9.05 10.23
C GLU A 125 22.46 -8.11 10.44
N TYR A 126 21.31 -8.48 9.87
CA TYR A 126 20.06 -7.73 10.00
C TYR A 126 18.85 -8.66 10.01
N MET A 127 17.66 -8.09 10.21
CA MET A 127 16.41 -8.83 10.33
C MET A 127 15.44 -8.45 9.21
N GLU A 128 14.94 -9.45 8.48
CA GLU A 128 13.92 -9.29 7.45
C GLU A 128 12.55 -9.80 7.91
N PRO A 129 11.43 -9.27 7.37
CA PRO A 129 10.09 -9.71 7.71
C PRO A 129 9.77 -11.07 7.07
N LYS A 130 9.23 -12.00 7.87
CA LYS A 130 8.58 -13.22 7.34
C LYS A 130 7.28 -12.87 6.61
N SER A 131 6.48 -11.98 7.19
CA SER A 131 5.35 -11.30 6.55
C SER A 131 5.16 -9.90 7.15
N CYS A 132 4.21 -9.14 6.61
CA CYS A 132 3.90 -7.79 7.06
C CYS A 132 2.41 -7.70 7.39
N ASN A 133 2.08 -7.26 8.61
CA ASN A 133 0.70 -7.20 9.07
C ASN A 133 0.43 -5.86 9.78
N CYS A 134 -0.84 -5.44 9.74
CA CYS A 134 -1.35 -4.36 10.57
C CYS A 134 -1.67 -4.88 11.97
N GLN A 135 -0.93 -4.42 12.97
CA GLN A 135 -1.13 -4.83 14.36
C GLN A 135 -0.66 -3.75 15.34
N THR A 136 -1.03 -3.89 16.62
CA THR A 136 -0.50 -3.01 17.67
C THR A 136 1.02 -3.16 17.78
N CYS A 137 1.74 -2.04 17.78
CA CYS A 137 3.18 -2.04 17.95
C CYS A 137 3.57 -2.49 19.35
N SER A 138 4.55 -3.41 19.46
CA SER A 138 5.13 -3.83 20.73
C SER A 138 6.50 -3.19 20.92
N SER A 139 6.68 -2.49 22.04
CA SER A 139 7.97 -1.88 22.41
C SER A 139 9.01 -2.88 22.92
N THR A 140 8.65 -4.16 23.04
CA THR A 140 9.60 -5.22 23.45
C THR A 140 10.73 -5.41 22.43
N ASP A 141 10.44 -5.20 21.15
CA ASP A 141 11.39 -5.48 20.06
C ASP A 141 11.33 -4.49 18.89
N THR A 142 10.54 -3.42 19.02
CA THR A 142 10.33 -2.41 17.98
C THR A 142 10.26 -1.03 18.61
N SER A 143 10.91 -0.03 18.02
CA SER A 143 10.72 1.37 18.41
C SER A 143 9.39 1.88 17.85
N CYS A 144 8.38 2.00 18.71
CA CYS A 144 7.02 2.43 18.33
C CYS A 144 6.88 3.95 18.26
N GLU A 145 7.79 4.61 17.55
CA GLU A 145 7.81 6.06 17.37
C GLU A 145 7.08 6.46 16.08
N GLY A 146 6.45 7.64 16.10
CA GLY A 146 5.95 8.26 14.87
C GLY A 146 7.09 8.72 13.97
N PRO A 147 6.80 9.13 12.71
CA PRO A 147 7.79 9.71 11.83
C PRO A 147 8.49 10.88 12.53
N LYS A 148 9.78 10.74 12.82
CA LYS A 148 10.59 11.87 13.25
C LYS A 148 10.71 12.81 12.05
N GLN A 149 10.51 14.12 12.23
CA GLN A 149 10.94 15.11 11.25
C GLN A 149 12.47 15.05 11.17
N LEU A 150 12.97 14.06 10.45
CA LEU A 150 14.37 13.92 10.14
C LEU A 150 14.68 15.04 9.15
N ASN A 151 15.65 15.87 9.49
CA ASN A 151 16.20 16.89 8.62
C ASN A 151 16.46 16.30 7.22
N THR A 152 16.02 17.04 6.21
CA THR A 152 15.78 16.62 4.82
C THR A 152 17.01 16.01 4.12
N GLU A 153 18.21 16.17 4.65
CA GLU A 153 19.46 15.80 3.98
C GLU A 153 19.83 14.31 4.14
N ALA A 154 19.50 13.68 5.27
CA ALA A 154 19.86 12.29 5.52
C ALA A 154 18.85 11.29 4.94
N VAL A 155 17.59 11.69 4.81
CA VAL A 155 16.47 10.85 4.37
C VAL A 155 16.32 10.84 2.85
N THR A 156 16.66 11.93 2.18
CA THR A 156 16.67 12.00 0.70
C THR A 156 17.53 10.88 0.11
N LYS A 157 18.64 10.51 0.77
CA LYS A 157 19.48 9.36 0.35
C LYS A 157 18.90 7.96 0.60
N ILE A 158 17.85 7.82 1.43
CA ILE A 158 17.19 6.53 1.70
C ILE A 158 15.93 6.37 0.82
N PHE A 159 15.28 7.47 0.47
CA PHE A 159 14.03 7.48 -0.31
C PHE A 159 14.20 7.88 -1.78
N GLN A 160 15.38 8.40 -2.19
CA GLN A 160 15.70 8.76 -3.58
C GLN A 160 17.02 8.08 -3.99
N ILE A 161 17.01 6.76 -4.10
CA ILE A 161 17.96 6.07 -4.98
C ILE A 161 17.15 5.62 -6.19
N ASP A 162 16.61 6.58 -6.92
CA ASP A 162 16.04 6.34 -8.25
C ASP A 162 16.90 7.15 -9.24
N GLU A 163 17.60 6.40 -10.10
CA GLU A 163 18.07 6.78 -11.45
C GLU A 163 19.24 7.77 -11.69
N GLU A 164 19.97 8.29 -10.69
CA GLU A 164 21.08 9.23 -11.00
C GLU A 164 22.51 8.64 -11.13
N ASP A 165 22.71 7.33 -10.92
CA ASP A 165 24.03 6.68 -11.05
C ASP A 165 24.14 5.75 -12.28
N ALA A 166 23.30 5.93 -13.29
CA ALA A 166 23.48 5.30 -14.60
C ALA A 166 24.12 6.33 -15.54
N ASP A 167 25.45 6.47 -15.48
CA ASP A 167 26.22 7.15 -16.52
C ASP A 167 25.85 6.53 -17.89
N PRO A 168 25.33 7.30 -18.87
CA PRO A 168 25.30 6.84 -20.23
C PRO A 168 26.70 7.06 -20.81
N GLU A 169 27.59 6.10 -20.60
CA GLU A 169 28.78 5.95 -21.44
C GLU A 169 28.34 5.34 -22.78
N TYR A 170 28.71 6.03 -23.87
CA TYR A 170 28.93 5.61 -25.28
C TYR A 170 28.14 6.42 -26.33
N PRO A 171 28.69 6.55 -27.55
CA PRO A 171 29.94 7.16 -28.01
C PRO A 171 29.74 8.50 -28.74
#